data_AF-A0A7Z9QQM0-F1
#
_entry.id   AF-A0A7Z9QQM0-F1
#
_cell.length_a   1.000
_cell.length_b   1.000
_cell.length_c   1.000
_cell.angle_alpha   90.00
_cell.angle_beta   90.00
_cell.angle_gamma   90.00
#
_symmetry.space_group_name_H-M   'P 1'
#
loop_
_entity.id
_entity.type
_entity.pdbx_description
1 polymer ?
#
loop_
_entity_poly.entity_id
_entity_poly.type
_entity_poly.pdbx_seq_one_letter_code
_entity_poly.pdbx_strand_id
1 'polypeptide(L)'
;YVMDSSGNNLRNLTNHPAYDGQPSWSPDGRQIAFVSERDLNYEVYVTDVDGNNLRRLTNHLGEDESPSWSLDGRQIAFVSERNGRFNIYVMDSSGNNLRKLTNHPAYDGPPNWSPGGQRIAFQSLRDGNFNIYVMDADGDNLRRLTDHRAYDGLPSWSPDGRQIAFVSERDLNYEVYVTDVDGNNLRNLTNHPVSDFQPDWFNSAGYLVTPAVNLMTIWGQIKRNSN
;
A
#
# COMPACT_ATOMS: atom_id res chain seq x y z
N TYR A 1 -3.14 5.35 -15.79
CA TYR A 1 -2.63 4.66 -17.00
C TYR A 1 -2.16 3.27 -16.63
N VAL A 2 -2.14 2.33 -17.58
CA VAL A 2 -1.53 0.99 -17.45
C VAL A 2 -0.49 0.82 -18.57
N MET A 3 0.59 0.10 -18.31
CA MET A 3 1.67 -0.18 -19.25
C MET A 3 2.31 -1.53 -18.92
N ASP A 4 2.99 -2.13 -19.91
CA ASP A 4 3.79 -3.33 -19.68
C ASP A 4 4.98 -3.03 -18.78
N SER A 5 5.49 -4.05 -18.08
CA SER A 5 6.71 -3.94 -17.26
C SER A 5 7.95 -3.51 -18.07
N SER A 6 7.90 -3.68 -19.40
CA SER A 6 8.96 -3.25 -20.33
C SER A 6 8.94 -1.76 -20.68
N GLY A 7 7.94 -0.99 -20.22
CA GLY A 7 7.80 0.41 -20.63
C GLY A 7 6.76 0.65 -21.74
N ASN A 8 6.27 -0.41 -22.38
CA ASN A 8 5.49 -0.33 -23.61
C ASN A 8 3.97 -0.35 -23.36
N ASN A 9 3.20 -0.11 -24.43
CA ASN A 9 1.73 -0.24 -24.45
C ASN A 9 1.00 0.63 -23.41
N LEU A 10 1.49 1.86 -23.21
CA LEU A 10 0.87 2.83 -22.31
C LEU A 10 -0.58 3.14 -22.76
N ARG A 11 -1.54 2.87 -21.88
CA ARG A 11 -2.97 3.09 -22.12
C ARG A 11 -3.61 3.88 -20.99
N ASN A 12 -4.42 4.89 -21.34
CA ASN A 12 -5.32 5.53 -20.38
C ASN A 12 -6.54 4.61 -20.14
N LEU A 13 -6.78 4.25 -18.87
CA LEU A 13 -7.78 3.23 -18.51
C LEU A 13 -9.17 3.81 -18.25
N THR A 14 -9.24 4.94 -17.55
CA THR A 14 -10.49 5.50 -17.01
C THR A 14 -10.97 6.73 -17.79
N ASN A 15 -10.06 7.48 -18.42
CA ASN A 15 -10.32 8.60 -19.33
C ASN A 15 -11.44 9.56 -18.87
N HIS A 16 -11.37 10.00 -17.61
CA HIS A 16 -12.31 10.94 -17.00
C HIS A 16 -11.60 12.27 -16.69
N PRO A 17 -12.29 13.44 -16.78
CA PRO A 17 -11.66 14.74 -16.49
C PRO A 17 -11.40 15.00 -15.00
N ALA A 18 -12.11 14.30 -14.11
CA ALA A 18 -11.85 14.36 -12.66
C ALA A 18 -10.54 13.64 -12.30
N TYR A 19 -10.02 13.92 -11.10
CA TYR A 19 -8.87 13.20 -10.58
C TYR A 19 -9.16 11.69 -10.53
N ASP A 20 -8.19 10.90 -10.98
CA ASP A 20 -8.11 9.45 -10.82
C ASP A 20 -6.69 9.10 -10.35
N GLY A 21 -6.55 8.46 -9.19
CA GLY A 21 -5.25 8.20 -8.59
C GLY A 21 -5.23 7.07 -7.56
N GLN A 22 -4.09 6.91 -6.88
CA GLN A 22 -3.85 5.90 -5.85
C GLN A 22 -4.29 4.47 -6.25
N PRO A 23 -3.78 3.93 -7.39
CA PRO A 23 -4.23 2.64 -7.90
C PRO A 23 -3.69 1.47 -7.04
N SER A 24 -4.47 0.42 -6.95
CA SER A 24 -4.11 -0.86 -6.33
C SER A 24 -4.61 -2.02 -7.19
N TRP A 25 -3.69 -2.88 -7.61
CA TRP A 25 -3.99 -4.04 -8.43
C TRP A 25 -4.64 -5.15 -7.60
N SER A 26 -5.65 -5.82 -8.18
CA SER A 26 -6.11 -7.09 -7.63
C SER A 26 -5.00 -8.15 -7.73
N PRO A 27 -4.94 -9.13 -6.82
CA PRO A 27 -3.86 -10.12 -6.79
C PRO A 27 -3.78 -11.00 -8.05
N ASP A 28 -4.91 -11.18 -8.73
CA ASP A 28 -4.98 -11.91 -9.99
C ASP A 28 -4.63 -11.05 -11.23
N GLY A 29 -4.34 -9.76 -11.02
CA GLY A 29 -3.97 -8.82 -12.08
C GLY A 29 -5.11 -8.48 -13.04
N ARG A 30 -6.38 -8.75 -12.69
CA ARG A 30 -7.53 -8.54 -13.59
C ARG A 30 -8.27 -7.23 -13.34
N GLN A 31 -8.12 -6.64 -12.15
CA GLN A 31 -8.84 -5.45 -11.72
C GLN A 31 -7.89 -4.44 -11.07
N ILE A 32 -8.32 -3.18 -11.08
CA ILE A 32 -7.63 -2.08 -10.41
C ILE A 32 -8.67 -1.37 -9.55
N ALA A 33 -8.39 -1.30 -8.24
CA ALA A 33 -9.05 -0.34 -7.36
C ALA A 33 -8.33 1.00 -7.45
N PHE A 34 -9.04 2.11 -7.43
CA PHE A 34 -8.47 3.44 -7.53
C PHE A 34 -9.39 4.48 -6.89
N VAL A 35 -8.84 5.65 -6.58
CA VAL A 35 -9.61 6.79 -6.05
C VAL A 35 -10.02 7.70 -7.20
N SER A 36 -11.27 8.17 -7.18
CA SER A 36 -11.77 9.15 -8.14
C SER A 36 -12.59 10.26 -7.49
N GLU A 37 -12.50 11.49 -8.02
CA GLU A 37 -13.33 12.65 -7.62
C GLU A 37 -14.57 12.84 -8.51
N ARG A 38 -14.89 11.88 -9.39
CA ARG A 38 -15.97 12.04 -10.38
C ARG A 38 -17.35 12.31 -9.77
N ASP A 39 -17.53 11.97 -8.49
CA ASP A 39 -18.76 12.15 -7.74
C ASP A 39 -18.64 13.18 -6.60
N LEU A 40 -17.80 14.22 -6.79
CA LEU A 40 -17.64 15.42 -5.96
C LEU A 40 -16.73 15.29 -4.72
N ASN A 41 -16.31 14.08 -4.36
CA ASN A 41 -15.33 13.79 -3.31
C ASN A 41 -14.51 12.54 -3.67
N TYR A 42 -13.45 12.24 -2.92
CA TYR A 42 -12.69 11.01 -3.09
C TYR A 42 -13.51 9.78 -2.74
N GLU A 43 -13.63 8.88 -3.70
CA GLU A 43 -14.35 7.62 -3.58
C GLU A 43 -13.54 6.48 -4.22
N VAL A 44 -13.68 5.29 -3.68
CA VAL A 44 -13.03 4.08 -4.19
C VAL A 44 -13.87 3.49 -5.32
N TYR A 45 -13.24 3.32 -6.49
CA TYR A 45 -13.78 2.63 -7.65
C TYR A 45 -12.97 1.38 -7.95
N VAL A 46 -13.58 0.45 -8.65
CA VAL A 46 -12.91 -0.69 -9.28
C VAL A 46 -13.25 -0.73 -10.76
N THR A 47 -12.26 -1.04 -11.59
CA THR A 47 -12.45 -1.30 -13.01
C THR A 47 -11.64 -2.53 -13.42
N ASP A 48 -12.05 -3.19 -14.48
CA ASP A 48 -11.23 -4.24 -15.10
C ASP A 48 -10.03 -3.61 -15.81
N VAL A 49 -8.95 -4.36 -16.00
CA VAL A 49 -7.69 -3.87 -16.60
C VAL A 49 -7.81 -3.47 -18.08
N ASP A 50 -8.92 -3.84 -18.71
CA ASP A 50 -9.29 -3.39 -20.04
C ASP A 50 -10.14 -2.10 -20.04
N GLY A 51 -10.48 -1.57 -18.87
CA GLY A 51 -11.26 -0.34 -18.64
C GLY A 51 -12.77 -0.57 -18.54
N ASN A 52 -13.23 -1.82 -18.66
CA ASN A 52 -14.64 -2.17 -18.57
C ASN A 52 -15.08 -2.38 -17.12
N ASN A 53 -16.40 -2.54 -16.92
CA ASN A 53 -17.00 -2.90 -15.62
C ASN A 53 -16.62 -1.96 -14.46
N LEU A 54 -16.48 -0.67 -14.78
CA LEU A 54 -16.28 0.39 -13.79
C LEU A 54 -17.42 0.39 -12.78
N ARG A 55 -17.07 0.31 -11.50
CA ARG A 55 -17.99 0.27 -10.36
C ARG A 55 -17.50 1.19 -9.26
N ARG A 56 -18.41 1.99 -8.70
CA ARG A 56 -18.17 2.74 -7.46
C ARG A 56 -18.40 1.80 -6.28
N LEU A 57 -17.43 1.68 -5.38
CA LEU A 57 -17.54 0.80 -4.19
C LEU A 57 -17.95 1.55 -2.94
N THR A 58 -17.58 2.84 -2.81
CA THR A 58 -17.92 3.67 -1.67
C THR A 58 -18.79 4.85 -2.07
N ASN A 59 -19.66 5.32 -1.18
CA ASN A 59 -20.48 6.50 -1.40
C ASN A 59 -20.80 7.15 -0.06
N HIS A 60 -20.03 8.17 0.31
CA HIS A 60 -20.20 8.91 1.55
C HIS A 60 -19.78 10.37 1.36
N LEU A 61 -20.20 11.28 2.25
CA LEU A 61 -19.77 12.69 2.20
C LEU A 61 -18.31 12.93 2.62
N GLY A 62 -17.65 11.91 3.17
CA GLY A 62 -16.27 11.99 3.65
C GLY A 62 -15.37 11.32 2.62
N GLU A 63 -14.10 11.69 2.61
CA GLU A 63 -13.13 11.18 1.64
C GLU A 63 -12.77 9.71 1.92
N ASP A 64 -12.74 8.89 0.86
CA ASP A 64 -12.31 7.50 0.87
C ASP A 64 -11.08 7.33 -0.05
N GLU A 65 -9.96 6.89 0.52
CA GLU A 65 -8.62 6.94 -0.09
C GLU A 65 -7.80 5.66 0.08
N SER A 66 -6.74 5.54 -0.71
CA SER A 66 -5.66 4.56 -0.57
C SER A 66 -6.16 3.11 -0.49
N PRO A 67 -6.91 2.62 -1.49
CA PRO A 67 -7.37 1.25 -1.51
C PRO A 67 -6.21 0.26 -1.57
N SER A 68 -6.35 -0.87 -0.89
CA SER A 68 -5.37 -1.96 -0.85
C SER A 68 -6.09 -3.31 -0.86
N TRP A 69 -5.85 -4.12 -1.89
CA TRP A 69 -6.42 -5.46 -2.01
C TRP A 69 -5.79 -6.46 -1.02
N SER A 70 -6.62 -7.32 -0.43
CA SER A 70 -6.13 -8.53 0.24
C SER A 70 -5.54 -9.50 -0.78
N LEU A 71 -4.55 -10.32 -0.40
CA LEU A 71 -3.88 -11.24 -1.35
C LEU A 71 -4.83 -12.31 -1.91
N ASP A 72 -5.92 -12.65 -1.22
CA ASP A 72 -6.94 -13.57 -1.71
C ASP A 72 -7.99 -12.91 -2.63
N GLY A 73 -7.89 -11.59 -2.84
CA GLY A 73 -8.79 -10.80 -3.70
C GLY A 73 -10.20 -10.62 -3.15
N ARG A 74 -10.46 -11.02 -1.90
CA ARG A 74 -11.81 -10.96 -1.31
C ARG A 74 -12.14 -9.65 -0.65
N GLN A 75 -11.14 -8.89 -0.23
CA GLN A 75 -11.32 -7.69 0.56
C GLN A 75 -10.47 -6.53 0.04
N ILE A 76 -10.93 -5.32 0.34
CA ILE A 76 -10.22 -4.07 0.09
C ILE A 76 -10.18 -3.31 1.41
N ALA A 77 -8.96 -3.04 1.90
CA ALA A 77 -8.74 -2.10 2.98
C ALA A 77 -8.52 -0.70 2.40
N PHE A 78 -8.99 0.34 3.08
CA PHE A 78 -8.88 1.72 2.61
C PHE A 78 -8.98 2.69 3.78
N VAL A 79 -8.59 3.94 3.57
CA VAL A 79 -8.73 5.02 4.54
C VAL A 79 -10.07 5.72 4.31
N SER A 80 -10.81 6.03 5.36
CA SER A 80 -12.07 6.78 5.26
C SER A 80 -12.19 7.85 6.32
N GLU A 81 -12.64 9.03 5.90
CA GLU A 81 -13.00 10.16 6.75
C GLU A 81 -14.48 10.17 7.16
N ARG A 82 -15.26 9.11 6.88
CA ARG A 82 -16.72 9.09 7.09
C ARG A 82 -17.22 9.45 8.50
N ASN A 83 -16.34 9.36 9.50
CA ASN A 83 -16.61 9.71 10.89
C ASN A 83 -15.86 10.99 11.35
N GLY A 84 -15.49 11.87 10.42
CA GLY A 84 -14.78 13.14 10.66
C GLY A 84 -13.30 12.98 11.00
N ARG A 85 -12.76 11.76 10.84
CA ARG A 85 -11.35 11.38 11.07
C ARG A 85 -10.97 10.25 10.12
N PHE A 86 -9.80 10.35 9.50
CA PHE A 86 -9.22 9.31 8.66
C PHE A 86 -8.84 8.07 9.49
N ASN A 87 -9.64 7.02 9.35
CA ASN A 87 -9.42 5.72 9.97
C ASN A 87 -9.39 4.63 8.89
N ILE A 88 -8.88 3.45 9.24
CA ILE A 88 -8.83 2.32 8.31
C ILE A 88 -10.14 1.54 8.36
N TYR A 89 -10.68 1.23 7.18
CA TYR A 89 -11.85 0.39 6.97
C TYR A 89 -11.49 -0.77 6.04
N VAL A 90 -12.30 -1.81 6.09
CA VAL A 90 -12.26 -2.92 5.14
C VAL A 90 -13.67 -3.21 4.65
N MET A 91 -13.78 -3.61 3.39
CA MET A 91 -15.01 -4.11 2.77
C MET A 91 -14.69 -5.32 1.91
N ASP A 92 -15.72 -6.08 1.54
CA ASP A 92 -15.58 -7.07 0.49
C ASP A 92 -15.22 -6.38 -0.83
N SER A 93 -14.55 -7.08 -1.74
CA SER A 93 -14.19 -6.56 -3.07
C SER A 93 -15.40 -6.19 -3.93
N SER A 94 -16.61 -6.61 -3.54
CA SER A 94 -17.87 -6.18 -4.13
C SER A 94 -18.43 -4.86 -3.56
N GLY A 95 -17.77 -4.24 -2.57
CA GLY A 95 -18.23 -3.06 -1.84
C GLY A 95 -19.17 -3.33 -0.66
N ASN A 96 -19.41 -4.61 -0.32
CA ASN A 96 -20.31 -4.99 0.78
C ASN A 96 -19.57 -5.19 2.11
N ASN A 97 -20.31 -5.43 3.19
CA ASN A 97 -19.76 -5.84 4.49
C ASN A 97 -18.68 -4.90 5.05
N LEU A 98 -18.89 -3.59 4.87
CA LEU A 98 -18.01 -2.56 5.39
C LEU A 98 -17.84 -2.67 6.91
N ARG A 99 -16.58 -2.65 7.36
CA ARG A 99 -16.17 -2.67 8.76
C ARG A 99 -15.11 -1.61 9.02
N LYS A 100 -15.18 -0.96 10.18
CA LYS A 100 -14.15 -0.06 10.71
C LYS A 100 -13.10 -0.89 11.45
N LEU A 101 -11.81 -0.73 11.13
CA LEU A 101 -10.71 -1.44 11.77
C LEU A 101 -10.00 -0.61 12.84
N THR A 102 -9.85 0.71 12.63
CA THR A 102 -9.26 1.61 13.63
C THR A 102 -10.25 2.65 14.10
N ASN A 103 -10.11 3.12 15.34
CA ASN A 103 -10.98 4.14 15.94
C ASN A 103 -10.19 5.13 16.80
N HIS A 104 -9.20 5.79 16.19
CA HIS A 104 -8.38 6.80 16.85
C HIS A 104 -8.70 8.20 16.30
N PRO A 105 -8.61 9.28 17.11
CA PRO A 105 -8.81 10.65 16.62
C PRO A 105 -7.67 11.17 15.74
N ALA A 106 -6.52 10.50 15.74
CA ALA A 106 -5.41 10.82 14.84
C ALA A 106 -5.56 10.08 13.51
N TYR A 107 -4.88 10.56 12.47
CA TYR A 107 -4.85 9.92 11.16
C TYR A 107 -4.23 8.51 11.25
N ASP A 108 -4.88 7.54 10.60
CA ASP A 108 -4.40 6.18 10.36
C ASP A 108 -4.48 5.85 8.86
N GLY A 109 -3.38 5.39 8.26
CA GLY A 109 -3.33 4.98 6.85
C GLY A 109 -2.06 5.46 6.14
N PRO A 110 -1.77 5.09 4.89
CA PRO A 110 -2.50 4.10 4.09
C PRO A 110 -2.31 2.67 4.63
N PRO A 111 -3.29 1.76 4.45
CA PRO A 111 -3.16 0.36 4.82
C PRO A 111 -2.40 -0.46 3.77
N ASN A 112 -1.63 -1.45 4.22
CA ASN A 112 -0.95 -2.42 3.37
C ASN A 112 -1.11 -3.83 3.93
N TRP A 113 -1.72 -4.73 3.15
CA TRP A 113 -1.93 -6.13 3.53
C TRP A 113 -0.61 -6.90 3.56
N SER A 114 -0.43 -7.69 4.62
CA SER A 114 0.62 -8.71 4.63
C SER A 114 0.37 -9.75 3.53
N PRO A 115 1.42 -10.38 2.96
CA PRO A 115 1.26 -11.40 1.92
C PRO A 115 0.36 -12.56 2.35
N GLY A 116 0.39 -12.97 3.62
CA GLY A 116 -0.51 -14.03 4.08
C GLY A 116 -1.97 -13.58 4.22
N GLY A 117 -2.25 -12.27 4.26
CA GLY A 117 -3.58 -11.70 4.47
C GLY A 117 -4.04 -11.69 5.94
N GLN A 118 -3.20 -12.08 6.90
CA GLN A 118 -3.59 -12.10 8.32
C GLN A 118 -3.40 -10.76 9.02
N ARG A 119 -2.56 -9.88 8.49
CA ARG A 119 -2.17 -8.61 9.12
C ARG A 119 -2.20 -7.46 8.14
N ILE A 120 -2.33 -6.24 8.68
CA ILE A 120 -2.27 -4.97 7.96
C ILE A 120 -1.20 -4.09 8.63
N ALA A 121 -0.30 -3.52 7.82
CA ALA A 121 0.62 -2.47 8.25
C ALA A 121 0.11 -1.11 7.79
N PHE A 122 0.34 -0.07 8.59
CA PHE A 122 -0.05 1.31 8.27
C PHE A 122 0.78 2.31 9.08
N GLN A 123 0.77 3.58 8.69
CA GLN A 123 1.34 4.65 9.52
C GLN A 123 0.23 5.32 10.36
N SER A 124 0.57 5.79 11.56
CA SER A 124 -0.37 6.48 12.45
C SER A 124 0.27 7.67 13.16
N LEU A 125 -0.50 8.74 13.31
CA LEU A 125 -0.14 9.95 14.08
C LEU A 125 -0.47 9.85 15.58
N ARG A 126 -0.91 8.69 16.07
CA ARG A 126 -1.50 8.56 17.41
C ARG A 126 -0.57 8.92 18.58
N ASP A 127 0.74 8.87 18.38
CA ASP A 127 1.73 9.19 19.42
C ASP A 127 2.41 10.56 19.23
N GLY A 128 1.80 11.45 18.44
CA GLY A 128 2.32 12.80 18.21
C GLY A 128 3.28 12.94 17.02
N ASN A 129 3.65 11.83 16.38
CA ASN A 129 4.29 11.79 15.06
C ASN A 129 3.93 10.50 14.31
N PHE A 130 4.29 10.42 13.03
CA PHE A 130 4.03 9.25 12.20
C PHE A 130 4.96 8.10 12.59
N ASN A 131 4.37 6.98 12.98
CA ASN A 131 5.07 5.72 13.21
C ASN A 131 4.40 4.59 12.45
N ILE A 132 5.14 3.50 12.27
CA ILE A 132 4.62 2.28 11.67
C ILE A 132 3.88 1.45 12.72
N TYR A 133 2.71 0.99 12.35
CA TYR A 133 1.82 0.15 13.12
C TYR A 133 1.46 -1.11 12.34
N VAL A 134 1.19 -2.19 13.07
CA VAL A 134 0.62 -3.42 12.53
C VAL A 134 -0.55 -3.87 13.40
N MET A 135 -1.60 -4.37 12.77
CA MET A 135 -2.73 -5.03 13.41
C MET A 135 -3.09 -6.31 12.66
N ASP A 136 -3.93 -7.13 13.28
CA ASP A 136 -4.57 -8.25 12.59
C ASP A 136 -5.63 -7.74 11.60
N ALA A 137 -5.99 -8.57 10.61
CA ALA A 137 -6.91 -8.23 9.54
C ALA A 137 -8.32 -7.82 10.02
N ASP A 138 -8.70 -8.22 11.22
CA ASP A 138 -9.95 -7.86 11.87
C ASP A 138 -9.87 -6.58 12.72
N GLY A 139 -8.69 -5.99 12.86
CA GLY A 139 -8.41 -4.78 13.62
C GLY A 139 -7.84 -5.02 15.02
N ASP A 140 -7.75 -6.28 15.45
CA ASP A 140 -7.23 -6.63 16.78
C ASP A 140 -5.69 -6.63 16.81
N ASN A 141 -5.13 -6.85 18.01
CA ASN A 141 -3.68 -7.00 18.26
C ASN A 141 -2.82 -5.86 17.68
N LEU A 142 -3.37 -4.65 17.69
CA LEU A 142 -2.69 -3.44 17.23
C LEU A 142 -1.42 -3.17 18.05
N ARG A 143 -0.30 -2.97 17.34
CA ARG A 143 1.01 -2.70 17.94
C ARG A 143 1.83 -1.73 17.11
N ARG A 144 2.59 -0.90 17.81
CA ARG A 144 3.57 0.03 17.24
C ARG A 144 4.87 -0.71 16.93
N LEU A 145 5.46 -0.47 15.77
CA LEU A 145 6.72 -1.08 15.34
C LEU A 145 7.90 -0.11 15.37
N THR A 146 7.66 1.18 15.24
CA THR A 146 8.73 2.19 15.28
C THR A 146 8.42 3.25 16.34
N ASP A 147 9.45 3.73 17.04
CA ASP A 147 9.35 4.78 18.04
C ASP A 147 10.52 5.74 17.92
N HIS A 148 10.52 6.53 16.85
CA HIS A 148 11.51 7.56 16.62
C HIS A 148 10.82 8.92 16.50
N ARG A 149 11.50 10.01 16.87
CA ARG A 149 10.94 11.38 16.82
C ARG A 149 10.71 11.92 15.40
N ALA A 150 11.42 11.36 14.42
CA ALA A 150 11.28 11.71 13.01
C ALA A 150 10.06 10.99 12.40
N TYR A 151 9.66 11.41 11.20
CA TYR A 151 8.64 10.71 10.42
C TYR A 151 9.09 9.28 10.10
N ASP A 152 8.22 8.30 10.35
CA ASP A 152 8.28 6.96 9.79
C ASP A 152 6.94 6.63 9.11
N GLY A 153 6.96 6.30 7.82
CA GLY A 153 5.73 6.14 7.06
C GLY A 153 5.82 5.28 5.82
N LEU A 154 4.69 5.15 5.12
CA LEU A 154 4.54 4.39 3.88
C LEU A 154 5.09 2.95 3.97
N PRO A 155 4.58 2.11 4.90
CA PRO A 155 5.10 0.76 5.08
C PRO A 155 4.74 -0.16 3.91
N SER A 156 5.66 -1.06 3.58
CA SER A 156 5.46 -2.15 2.62
C SER A 156 6.04 -3.46 3.15
N TRP A 157 5.28 -4.55 3.00
CA TRP A 157 5.64 -5.87 3.49
C TRP A 157 6.64 -6.58 2.57
N SER A 158 7.62 -7.25 3.16
CA SER A 158 8.41 -8.23 2.42
C SER A 158 7.54 -9.38 1.90
N PRO A 159 7.86 -10.01 0.75
CA PRO A 159 7.03 -11.06 0.16
C PRO A 159 6.82 -12.30 1.05
N ASP A 160 7.76 -12.56 1.97
CA ASP A 160 7.66 -13.63 2.96
C ASP A 160 6.89 -13.24 4.24
N GLY A 161 6.45 -11.98 4.35
CA GLY A 161 5.69 -11.45 5.48
C GLY A 161 6.50 -11.28 6.78
N ARG A 162 7.83 -11.35 6.72
CA ARG A 162 8.71 -11.30 7.90
C ARG A 162 9.24 -9.91 8.22
N GLN A 163 9.30 -9.02 7.24
CA GLN A 163 9.89 -7.68 7.36
C GLN A 163 8.94 -6.62 6.82
N ILE A 164 9.15 -5.39 7.27
CA ILE A 164 8.49 -4.19 6.76
C ILE A 164 9.56 -3.19 6.36
N ALA A 165 9.53 -2.78 5.10
CA ALA A 165 10.25 -1.61 4.63
C ALA A 165 9.39 -0.37 4.83
N PHE A 166 9.99 0.78 5.15
CA PHE A 166 9.29 2.03 5.35
C PHE A 166 10.22 3.22 5.09
N VAL A 167 9.63 4.38 4.84
CA VAL A 167 10.36 5.64 4.67
C VAL A 167 10.60 6.27 6.04
N SER A 168 11.81 6.76 6.30
CA SER A 168 12.14 7.48 7.53
C SER A 168 12.92 8.76 7.27
N GLU A 169 12.67 9.81 8.06
CA GLU A 169 13.42 11.07 8.05
C GLU A 169 14.54 11.15 9.10
N ARG A 170 14.88 10.03 9.75
CA ARG A 170 15.79 10.07 10.92
C ARG A 170 17.22 10.50 10.60
N ASP A 171 17.61 10.46 9.33
CA ASP A 171 18.94 10.86 8.84
C ASP A 171 18.94 12.25 8.17
N LEU A 172 17.93 13.08 8.44
CA LEU A 172 17.75 14.46 7.93
C LEU A 172 17.35 14.56 6.45
N ASN A 173 17.10 13.42 5.81
CA ASN A 173 16.47 13.24 4.51
C ASN A 173 15.60 11.97 4.56
N TYR A 174 14.80 11.72 3.51
CA TYR A 174 14.02 10.49 3.40
C TYR A 174 14.90 9.32 2.97
N GLU A 175 14.95 8.30 3.80
CA GLU A 175 15.69 7.05 3.56
C GLU A 175 14.77 5.84 3.76
N VAL A 176 15.07 4.73 3.10
CA VAL A 176 14.34 3.47 3.25
C VAL A 176 14.96 2.64 4.37
N TYR A 177 14.17 2.41 5.40
CA TYR A 177 14.50 1.54 6.52
C TYR A 177 13.77 0.22 6.41
N VAL A 178 14.33 -0.82 7.04
CA VAL A 178 13.65 -2.10 7.23
C VAL A 178 13.70 -2.51 8.69
N THR A 179 12.61 -3.10 9.18
CA THR A 179 12.52 -3.73 10.48
C THR A 179 11.87 -5.11 10.33
N ASP A 180 12.20 -6.03 11.23
CA ASP A 180 11.43 -7.27 11.32
C ASP A 180 10.01 -6.95 11.81
N VAL A 181 9.07 -7.83 11.47
CA VAL A 181 7.66 -7.58 11.79
C VAL A 181 7.41 -7.45 13.28
N ASP A 182 8.27 -7.97 14.15
CA ASP A 182 8.22 -7.83 15.61
C ASP A 182 8.81 -6.50 16.13
N GLY A 183 9.34 -5.65 15.25
CA GLY A 183 9.97 -4.37 15.57
C GLY A 183 11.49 -4.46 15.79
N ASN A 184 12.08 -5.65 15.69
CA ASN A 184 13.52 -5.86 15.89
C ASN A 184 14.33 -5.66 14.60
N ASN A 185 15.66 -5.69 14.71
CA ASN A 185 16.58 -5.68 13.57
C ASN A 185 16.42 -4.49 12.61
N LEU A 186 16.01 -3.35 13.17
CA LEU A 186 15.89 -2.07 12.47
C LEU A 186 17.23 -1.65 11.86
N ARG A 187 17.25 -1.45 10.54
CA ARG A 187 18.45 -1.02 9.81
C ARG A 187 18.08 -0.15 8.60
N ASN A 188 18.99 0.76 8.26
CA ASN A 188 18.87 1.58 7.07
C ASN A 188 19.30 0.78 5.81
N LEU A 189 18.55 0.85 4.72
CA LEU A 189 18.84 0.20 3.44
C LEU A 189 19.40 1.17 2.39
N THR A 190 19.04 2.45 2.47
CA THR A 190 19.54 3.51 1.59
C THR A 190 20.30 4.53 2.43
N ASN A 191 21.38 5.10 1.91
CA ASN A 191 22.10 6.14 2.63
C ASN A 191 22.74 7.03 1.59
N HIS A 192 21.91 7.90 1.02
CA HIS A 192 22.26 8.73 -0.12
C HIS A 192 21.67 10.13 0.08
N PRO A 193 22.40 11.22 -0.25
CA PRO A 193 21.95 12.59 0.03
C PRO A 193 20.67 13.05 -0.69
N VAL A 194 19.98 12.17 -1.42
CA VAL A 194 18.76 12.45 -2.17
C VAL A 194 17.65 11.58 -1.58
N SER A 195 16.45 12.13 -1.46
CA SER A 195 15.29 11.46 -0.88
C SER A 195 14.84 10.22 -1.66
N ASP A 196 14.63 9.12 -0.96
CA ASP A 196 14.01 7.89 -1.46
C ASP A 196 12.58 7.75 -0.90
N PHE A 197 11.59 7.48 -1.78
CA PHE A 197 10.17 7.48 -1.42
C PHE A 197 9.46 6.18 -1.84
N GLN A 198 8.34 5.85 -1.16
CA GLN A 198 7.37 4.82 -1.54
C GLN A 198 8.00 3.45 -1.91
N PRO A 199 8.66 2.76 -0.96
CA PRO A 199 9.17 1.43 -1.23
C PRO A 199 8.01 0.47 -1.51
N ASP A 200 8.13 -0.31 -2.59
CA ASP A 200 7.24 -1.43 -2.85
C ASP A 200 8.05 -2.70 -3.10
N TRP A 201 7.61 -3.81 -2.52
CA TRP A 201 8.25 -5.10 -2.71
C TRP A 201 7.66 -5.81 -3.92
N PHE A 202 8.47 -6.02 -4.94
CA PHE A 202 8.04 -6.84 -6.08
C PHE A 202 7.92 -8.32 -5.68
N ASN A 203 6.69 -8.86 -5.67
CA ASN A 203 6.44 -10.27 -5.44
C ASN A 203 6.32 -11.03 -6.78
N SER A 204 7.33 -11.85 -7.12
CA SER A 204 7.31 -12.70 -8.31
C SER A 204 6.43 -13.95 -8.19
N ALA A 205 5.96 -14.30 -6.99
CA ALA A 205 5.15 -15.51 -6.77
C ALA A 205 3.66 -15.33 -7.11
N GLY A 206 3.16 -14.08 -7.17
CA GLY A 206 1.78 -13.76 -7.58
C GLY A 206 1.59 -13.62 -9.10
N TYR A 207 2.67 -13.38 -9.83
CA TYR A 207 2.67 -13.25 -11.28
C TYR A 207 3.44 -14.42 -11.90
N LEU A 208 2.74 -15.53 -12.20
CA LEU A 208 3.29 -16.57 -13.08
C LEU A 208 3.39 -16.03 -14.51
N VAL A 209 4.36 -15.16 -14.77
CA VAL A 209 4.90 -15.01 -16.12
C VAL A 209 5.78 -16.22 -16.35
N THR A 210 5.27 -17.23 -17.04
CA THR A 210 6.11 -18.24 -17.68
C THR A 210 7.12 -17.50 -18.56
N PRO A 211 8.44 -17.59 -18.32
CA PRO A 211 9.41 -16.93 -19.16
C PRO A 211 9.40 -17.61 -20.52
N ALA A 212 8.75 -17.00 -21.51
CA ALA A 212 9.01 -17.30 -22.89
C ALA A 212 10.38 -16.72 -23.25
N VAL A 213 11.39 -17.59 -23.11
CA VAL A 213 12.69 -17.55 -23.79
C VAL A 213 13.67 -16.42 -23.35
N ASN A 214 14.70 -16.84 -22.61
CA ASN A 214 16.04 -16.24 -22.48
C ASN A 214 16.17 -14.73 -22.73
N LEU A 215 15.93 -13.93 -21.69
CA LEU A 215 16.66 -12.69 -21.48
C LEU A 215 17.08 -12.61 -20.02
N MET A 216 18.39 -12.66 -19.79
CA MET A 216 19.01 -12.27 -18.51
C MET A 216 18.55 -10.86 -18.17
N THR A 217 17.71 -10.71 -17.15
CA THR A 217 17.35 -9.39 -16.60
C THR A 217 18.39 -9.01 -15.54
N ILE A 218 19.01 -7.85 -15.74
CA ILE A 218 20.05 -7.28 -14.88
C ILE A 218 19.41 -6.59 -13.66
N TRP A 219 20.19 -6.53 -12.56
CA TRP A 219 20.09 -5.73 -11.31
C TRP A 219 19.64 -6.52 -10.06
N GLY A 220 20.31 -6.47 -8.91
CA GLY A 220 21.40 -5.60 -8.43
C GLY A 220 22.68 -6.34 -7.99
N GLN A 221 23.84 -5.70 -8.18
CA GLN A 221 25.08 -6.16 -7.58
C GLN A 221 25.12 -5.76 -6.09
N ILE A 222 25.06 -6.75 -5.21
CA ILE A 222 25.55 -6.60 -3.84
C ILE A 222 27.08 -6.54 -3.92
N LYS A 223 27.67 -5.35 -3.80
CA LYS A 223 29.09 -5.23 -3.51
C LYS A 223 29.30 -5.54 -2.02
N ARG A 224 29.67 -6.79 -1.72
CA ARG A 224 30.34 -7.10 -0.45
C ARG A 224 31.78 -6.63 -0.60
N ASN A 225 32.15 -5.55 0.10
CA ASN A 225 33.55 -5.32 0.42
C ASN A 225 33.89 -6.19 1.63
N SER A 226 34.82 -7.12 1.45
CA SER A 226 35.53 -7.78 2.54
C SER A 226 37.00 -7.41 2.44
N ASN A 227 37.45 -6.72 3.49
CA ASN A 227 38.81 -6.35 3.91
C ASN A 227 39.66 -5.48 2.99
#